data_AF-A0A6B1AK14-F1
#
_entry.id   AF-A0A6B1AK14-F1
#
_cell.length_a   1.000
_cell.length_b   1.000
_cell.length_c   1.000
_cell.angle_alpha   90.00
_cell.angle_beta   90.00
_cell.angle_gamma   90.00
#
_symmetry.space_group_name_H-M   'P 1'
#
loop_
_entity.id
_entity.type
_entity.pdbx_description
1 polymer ?
#
loop_
_entity_poly.entity_id
_entity_poly.type
_entity_poly.pdbx_seq_one_letter_code
_entity_poly.pdbx_strand_id
1 'polypeptide(L)'
;MSRGRPPTRTGPRSCQRPRRRDRPRPPDRGLGREDPHDAPPCHAGPRCREGDGHPLPRRRERGRTERGAPVNAKPEGWAWAGRLTAFAGLFIALGLVLGFAVAVIAGLPGAEATEVIDWRNVAPVLLAACAATWLLAVGIDRRPLSALGLRGGSPGLGELGSGVLAGLAIVGAAILALAVPGWVSWSASAASVLTGVKVSALLLAAAFTEELLFRGYPFRVLHLRFGPVPAVVATSVAFGLMHGANPGVTPLALVNLTLAGVLLGVAYWRSGSLWFVTGLHFGWNWVMAASGLPVSGLEVSISGLEAAVTGPMLWTGGAFGPEGALSITFVTAVGTVWLWRVAGSRSRAGSRLSTTAGSPGADGSLDARG
;
A
#
# COMPACT_ATOMS: atom_id res chain seq x y z
N MET A 1 -75.88 45.81 -2.56
CA MET A 1 -74.75 46.75 -2.74
C MET A 1 -73.59 45.99 -3.40
N SER A 2 -72.83 46.44 -4.42
CA SER A 2 -72.09 47.71 -4.61
C SER A 2 -70.95 47.88 -3.59
N ARG A 3 -69.64 47.95 -3.91
CA ARG A 3 -68.80 47.83 -5.14
C ARG A 3 -67.43 47.22 -4.68
N GLY A 4 -66.51 46.70 -5.51
CA GLY A 4 -66.40 46.70 -6.98
C GLY A 4 -65.53 45.53 -7.53
N ARG A 5 -65.01 45.69 -8.76
CA ARG A 5 -64.47 44.65 -9.68
C ARG A 5 -63.52 45.33 -10.72
N PRO A 6 -62.73 44.60 -11.56
CA PRO A 6 -61.92 43.40 -11.31
C PRO A 6 -60.50 43.50 -12.00
N PRO A 7 -59.95 42.61 -12.90
CA PRO A 7 -58.47 42.37 -12.98
C PRO A 7 -57.88 42.34 -14.43
N THR A 8 -56.94 41.41 -14.72
CA THR A 8 -56.36 40.97 -16.03
C THR A 8 -55.14 41.79 -16.54
N ARG A 9 -54.20 41.29 -17.38
CA ARG A 9 -53.91 39.93 -17.96
C ARG A 9 -52.47 39.85 -18.55
N THR A 10 -52.10 38.66 -19.04
CA THR A 10 -51.05 38.31 -20.06
C THR A 10 -49.60 38.04 -19.63
N GLY A 11 -48.99 37.08 -20.34
CA GLY A 11 -47.57 36.96 -20.70
C GLY A 11 -47.53 36.57 -22.20
N PRO A 12 -46.62 35.72 -22.71
CA PRO A 12 -45.18 35.58 -22.47
C PRO A 12 -44.36 35.71 -23.78
N ARG A 13 -43.05 36.07 -23.71
CA ARG A 13 -41.97 35.97 -24.75
C ARG A 13 -40.67 36.52 -24.13
N SER A 14 -39.49 35.88 -24.14
CA SER A 14 -38.59 35.34 -25.18
C SER A 14 -37.52 36.32 -25.69
N CYS A 15 -36.23 35.98 -25.48
CA CYS A 15 -35.01 36.43 -26.18
C CYS A 15 -34.64 37.93 -26.23
N GLN A 16 -33.45 38.30 -25.73
CA GLN A 16 -32.30 38.77 -26.56
C GLN A 16 -31.04 39.10 -25.73
N ARG A 17 -29.87 39.23 -26.39
CA ARG A 17 -28.56 39.64 -25.84
C ARG A 17 -28.18 41.06 -26.29
N PRO A 18 -27.57 41.88 -25.42
CA PRO A 18 -26.62 42.93 -25.84
C PRO A 18 -25.14 42.45 -25.87
N ARG A 19 -24.21 43.35 -26.19
CA ARG A 19 -22.80 43.07 -26.57
C ARG A 19 -21.73 43.58 -25.57
N ARG A 20 -20.48 43.15 -25.78
CA ARG A 20 -19.25 43.56 -25.07
C ARG A 20 -18.87 45.04 -25.25
N ARG A 21 -18.19 45.60 -24.24
CA ARG A 21 -16.93 46.39 -24.35
C ARG A 21 -16.09 46.21 -23.06
N ASP A 22 -14.75 46.21 -23.05
CA ASP A 22 -13.81 45.75 -24.09
C ASP A 22 -12.90 44.65 -23.49
N ARG A 23 -11.68 44.81 -22.92
CA ARG A 23 -10.54 45.74 -23.14
C ARG A 23 -9.23 44.90 -23.31
N PRO A 24 -7.97 45.27 -22.97
CA PRO A 24 -6.88 44.94 -23.90
C PRO A 24 -6.11 43.63 -23.64
N ARG A 25 -5.40 43.19 -24.68
CA ARG A 25 -4.31 42.18 -24.69
C ARG A 25 -3.00 42.83 -25.16
N PRO A 26 -1.83 42.24 -24.85
CA PRO A 26 -0.53 42.70 -25.37
C PRO A 26 -0.34 42.34 -26.87
N PRO A 27 0.61 42.99 -27.58
CA PRO A 27 0.80 42.85 -29.02
C PRO A 27 1.83 41.76 -29.40
N ASP A 28 1.58 41.08 -30.52
CA ASP A 28 2.57 40.30 -31.27
C ASP A 28 3.44 41.21 -32.15
N ARG A 29 4.67 40.79 -32.47
CA ARG A 29 5.53 41.44 -33.48
C ARG A 29 5.23 40.88 -34.86
N GLY A 30 5.00 41.77 -35.83
CA GLY A 30 4.49 41.41 -37.16
C GLY A 30 5.54 40.88 -38.14
N LEU A 31 5.04 40.20 -39.17
CA LEU A 31 5.74 39.93 -40.42
C LEU A 31 5.48 41.08 -41.40
N GLY A 32 6.53 41.67 -41.97
CA GLY A 32 6.45 42.60 -43.09
C GLY A 32 6.79 41.90 -44.41
N ARG A 33 6.04 42.21 -45.48
CA ARG A 33 6.45 41.99 -46.87
C ARG A 33 6.73 43.35 -47.48
N GLU A 34 7.80 43.46 -48.26
CA GLU A 34 7.97 44.51 -49.27
C GLU A 34 8.46 43.85 -50.58
N ASP A 35 8.19 44.50 -51.71
CA ASP A 35 8.25 43.91 -53.05
C ASP A 35 9.60 44.15 -53.79
N PRO A 36 9.89 43.42 -54.89
CA PRO A 36 11.23 43.34 -55.45
C PRO A 36 11.53 44.37 -56.56
N HIS A 37 12.62 45.12 -56.42
CA HIS A 37 13.35 45.74 -57.53
C HIS A 37 14.85 45.87 -57.19
N ASP A 38 15.64 46.27 -58.19
CA ASP A 38 17.06 46.62 -58.16
C ASP A 38 18.10 45.54 -57.81
N ALA A 39 18.72 45.00 -58.88
CA ALA A 39 19.97 44.27 -58.83
C ALA A 39 20.99 44.90 -59.82
N PRO A 40 22.22 45.18 -59.36
CA PRO A 40 23.38 45.16 -60.25
C PRO A 40 24.63 44.51 -59.55
N PRO A 41 25.77 44.32 -60.25
CA PRO A 41 25.90 43.34 -61.32
C PRO A 41 27.07 42.35 -61.09
N CYS A 42 27.07 41.22 -61.79
CA CYS A 42 28.16 40.25 -61.71
C CYS A 42 29.43 40.75 -62.43
N HIS A 43 30.59 40.62 -61.78
CA HIS A 43 31.91 40.69 -62.44
C HIS A 43 32.64 39.33 -62.34
N ALA A 44 33.39 38.99 -63.39
CA ALA A 44 33.97 37.66 -63.56
C ALA A 44 35.42 37.55 -63.05
N GLY A 45 35.78 36.37 -62.53
CA GLY A 45 37.15 36.00 -62.14
C GLY A 45 37.24 34.50 -61.82
N PRO A 46 38.08 33.70 -62.49
CA PRO A 46 38.02 32.25 -62.39
C PRO A 46 39.00 31.65 -61.37
N ARG A 47 38.57 30.57 -60.71
CA ARG A 47 39.41 29.42 -60.30
C ARG A 47 38.55 28.23 -59.87
N CYS A 48 38.77 27.07 -60.49
CA CYS A 48 38.14 25.82 -60.08
C CYS A 48 38.78 25.31 -58.79
N ARG A 49 37.97 24.68 -57.93
CA ARG A 49 38.42 23.54 -57.11
C ARG A 49 37.25 22.62 -56.87
N GLU A 50 37.44 21.34 -57.19
CA GLU A 50 36.52 20.27 -56.83
C GLU A 50 36.62 19.98 -55.33
N GLY A 51 35.52 19.60 -54.71
CA GLY A 51 35.46 19.26 -53.28
C GLY A 51 34.05 18.87 -52.83
N ASP A 52 33.99 17.79 -52.05
CA ASP A 52 32.93 17.46 -51.08
C ASP A 52 31.48 17.42 -51.59
N GLY A 53 31.11 16.29 -52.20
CA GLY A 53 29.71 15.95 -52.49
C GLY A 53 28.90 15.70 -51.22
N HIS A 54 27.85 16.52 -51.00
CA HIS A 54 26.93 16.36 -49.88
C HIS A 54 26.22 14.99 -49.87
N PRO A 55 26.25 14.24 -48.73
CA PRO A 55 25.40 13.06 -48.57
C PRO A 55 23.92 13.46 -48.52
N LEU A 56 23.10 12.86 -49.39
CA LEU A 56 21.65 13.03 -49.36
C LEU A 56 21.08 12.58 -47.99
N PRO A 57 20.13 13.32 -47.39
CA PRO A 57 19.62 13.00 -46.06
C PRO A 57 18.88 11.66 -46.08
N ARG A 58 19.46 10.65 -45.41
CA ARG A 58 18.84 9.32 -45.27
C ARG A 58 17.42 9.47 -44.72
N ARG A 59 16.46 8.99 -45.50
CA ARG A 59 15.03 8.97 -45.17
C ARG A 59 14.86 8.26 -43.81
N ARG A 60 14.58 9.01 -42.74
CA ARG A 60 14.33 8.44 -41.40
C ARG A 60 13.17 7.46 -41.51
N GLU A 61 13.47 6.17 -41.51
CA GLU A 61 12.49 5.15 -41.25
C GLU A 61 11.84 5.46 -39.91
N ARG A 62 10.50 5.51 -39.88
CA ARG A 62 9.77 5.69 -38.63
C ARG A 62 9.83 4.39 -37.87
N GLY A 63 10.94 4.21 -37.13
CA GLY A 63 11.11 3.14 -36.16
C GLY A 63 9.81 3.01 -35.36
N ARG A 64 9.20 1.83 -35.46
CA ARG A 64 7.88 1.53 -34.91
C ARG A 64 8.00 1.58 -33.39
N THR A 65 7.83 2.76 -32.82
CA THR A 65 7.87 2.93 -31.36
C THR A 65 6.79 2.06 -30.76
N GLU A 66 7.23 0.99 -30.12
CA GLU A 66 6.36 0.20 -29.26
C GLU A 66 5.81 1.16 -28.21
N ARG A 67 4.52 1.45 -28.32
CA ARG A 67 3.83 2.26 -27.32
C ARG A 67 3.67 1.38 -26.09
N GLY A 68 4.72 1.34 -25.27
CA GLY A 68 4.73 0.65 -24.00
C GLY A 68 3.45 1.02 -23.26
N ALA A 69 2.65 0.00 -22.94
CA ALA A 69 1.31 0.20 -22.38
C ALA A 69 1.39 1.14 -21.17
N PRO A 70 0.48 2.12 -21.04
CA PRO A 70 0.62 3.16 -20.04
C PRO A 70 0.78 2.55 -18.65
N VAL A 71 1.72 3.06 -17.86
CA VAL A 71 2.16 2.45 -16.58
C VAL A 71 1.01 2.20 -15.60
N ASN A 72 -0.08 2.95 -15.73
CA ASN A 72 -1.31 2.86 -14.95
C ASN A 72 -2.51 2.34 -15.78
N ALA A 73 -2.29 1.53 -16.81
CA ALA A 73 -3.37 0.85 -17.54
C ALA A 73 -4.19 0.00 -16.55
N LYS A 74 -5.51 0.25 -16.47
CA LYS A 74 -6.40 -0.63 -15.72
C LYS A 74 -6.36 -2.02 -16.37
N PRO A 75 -6.24 -3.12 -15.60
CA PRO A 75 -6.33 -4.47 -16.17
C PRO A 75 -7.63 -4.62 -16.96
N GLU A 76 -7.51 -5.03 -18.22
CA GLU A 76 -8.65 -5.26 -19.10
C GLU A 76 -9.42 -6.51 -18.69
N GLY A 77 -10.74 -6.47 -18.86
CA GLY A 77 -11.66 -7.56 -18.48
C GLY A 77 -11.42 -8.11 -17.07
N TRP A 78 -11.20 -9.42 -16.99
CA TRP A 78 -11.07 -10.21 -15.77
C TRP A 78 -9.62 -10.47 -15.32
N ALA A 79 -8.63 -9.87 -15.97
CA ALA A 79 -7.21 -10.13 -15.67
C ALA A 79 -6.84 -9.87 -14.19
N TRP A 80 -7.51 -8.92 -13.53
CA TRP A 80 -7.36 -8.65 -12.10
C TRP A 80 -7.81 -9.84 -11.22
N ALA A 81 -8.91 -10.51 -11.57
CA ALA A 81 -9.43 -11.64 -10.82
C ALA A 81 -8.52 -12.86 -10.99
N GLY A 82 -8.11 -13.17 -12.24
CA GLY A 82 -7.16 -14.25 -12.52
C GLY A 82 -5.84 -14.11 -11.76
N ARG A 83 -5.34 -12.89 -11.56
CA ARG A 83 -4.15 -12.61 -10.73
C ARG A 83 -4.36 -12.90 -9.24
N LEU A 84 -5.54 -12.56 -8.70
CA LEU A 84 -5.88 -12.85 -7.30
C LEU A 84 -6.07 -14.36 -7.08
N THR A 85 -6.78 -15.04 -7.98
CA THR A 85 -6.94 -16.51 -7.96
C THR A 85 -5.60 -17.22 -8.10
N ALA A 86 -4.72 -16.77 -9.01
CA ALA A 86 -3.38 -17.32 -9.16
C ALA A 86 -2.51 -17.10 -7.92
N PHE A 87 -2.54 -15.91 -7.31
CA PHE A 87 -1.82 -15.62 -6.07
C PHE A 87 -2.31 -16.50 -4.91
N ALA A 88 -3.63 -16.57 -4.69
CA ALA A 88 -4.22 -17.36 -3.61
C ALA A 88 -3.98 -18.87 -3.81
N GLY A 89 -4.20 -19.39 -5.02
CA GLY A 89 -3.96 -20.80 -5.33
C GLY A 89 -2.49 -21.20 -5.21
N LEU A 90 -1.56 -20.34 -5.64
CA LEU A 90 -0.12 -20.57 -5.50
C LEU A 90 0.33 -20.50 -4.04
N PHE A 91 -0.18 -19.53 -3.26
CA PHE A 91 0.07 -19.44 -1.82
C PHE A 91 -0.41 -20.70 -1.08
N ILE A 92 -1.65 -21.14 -1.32
CA ILE A 92 -2.21 -22.35 -0.70
C ILE A 92 -1.43 -23.59 -1.12
N ALA A 93 -1.14 -23.78 -2.41
CA ALA A 93 -0.41 -24.94 -2.91
C ALA A 93 1.03 -25.01 -2.34
N LEU A 94 1.75 -23.89 -2.32
CA LEU A 94 3.09 -23.84 -1.72
C LEU A 94 3.03 -24.04 -0.20
N GLY A 95 2.07 -23.44 0.49
CA GLY A 95 1.89 -23.61 1.94
C GLY A 95 1.63 -25.06 2.33
N LEU A 96 0.75 -25.76 1.60
CA LEU A 96 0.47 -27.18 1.81
C LEU A 96 1.70 -28.07 1.53
N VAL A 97 2.41 -27.84 0.42
CA VAL A 97 3.61 -28.61 0.07
C VAL A 97 4.75 -28.39 1.08
N LEU A 98 5.00 -27.15 1.49
CA LEU A 98 6.03 -26.82 2.47
C LEU A 98 5.66 -27.29 3.88
N GLY A 99 4.39 -27.19 4.28
CA GLY A 99 3.89 -27.69 5.56
C GLY A 99 3.99 -29.21 5.66
N PHE A 100 3.59 -29.93 4.60
CA PHE A 100 3.77 -31.39 4.53
C PHE A 100 5.25 -31.79 4.57
N ALA A 101 6.13 -31.09 3.85
CA ALA A 101 7.56 -31.35 3.90
C ALA A 101 8.14 -31.13 5.31
N VAL A 102 7.73 -30.08 6.01
CA VAL A 102 8.12 -29.84 7.42
C VAL A 102 7.59 -30.92 8.35
N ALA A 103 6.33 -31.36 8.20
CA ALA A 103 5.76 -32.44 9.00
C ALA A 103 6.52 -33.76 8.84
N VAL A 104 6.87 -34.14 7.60
CA VAL A 104 7.69 -35.32 7.30
C VAL A 104 9.10 -35.20 7.90
N ILE A 105 9.76 -34.05 7.72
CA ILE A 105 11.13 -33.81 8.27
C ILE A 105 11.13 -33.79 9.80
N ALA A 106 10.07 -33.29 10.43
CA ALA A 106 9.94 -33.22 11.88
C ALA A 106 9.63 -34.58 12.55
N GLY A 107 9.39 -35.64 11.77
CA GLY A 107 8.94 -36.93 12.30
C GLY A 107 7.49 -36.91 12.80
N LEU A 108 6.66 -36.00 12.26
CA LEU A 108 5.25 -35.80 12.61
C LEU A 108 4.33 -36.18 11.43
N PRO A 109 4.24 -37.47 11.02
CA PRO A 109 3.37 -37.92 9.92
C PRO A 109 1.90 -38.00 10.37
N GLY A 110 1.31 -36.88 10.77
CA GLY A 110 -0.06 -36.77 11.25
C GLY A 110 -0.42 -35.35 11.67
N ALA A 111 -1.70 -35.11 11.99
CA ALA A 111 -2.18 -33.84 12.54
C ALA A 111 -1.91 -33.75 14.06
N GLU A 112 -0.65 -33.98 14.46
CA GLU A 112 -0.20 -33.76 15.83
C GLU A 112 -0.36 -32.29 16.21
N ALA A 113 -0.94 -32.04 17.39
CA ALA A 113 -1.31 -30.70 17.84
C ALA A 113 -0.08 -29.89 18.28
N THR A 114 0.64 -29.32 17.32
CA THR A 114 1.67 -28.31 17.56
C THR A 114 1.06 -26.99 18.04
N GLU A 115 1.82 -26.22 18.82
CA GLU A 115 1.43 -24.84 19.17
C GLU A 115 1.25 -24.00 17.89
N VAL A 116 0.18 -23.19 17.86
CA VAL A 116 -0.16 -22.38 16.67
C VAL A 116 1.00 -21.45 16.26
N ILE A 117 1.82 -21.03 17.22
CA ILE A 117 2.93 -20.08 17.06
C ILE A 117 4.29 -20.83 17.15
N ASP A 118 4.38 -21.98 16.47
CA ASP A 118 5.64 -22.69 16.19
C ASP A 118 6.22 -22.23 14.82
N TRP A 119 7.55 -22.17 14.70
CA TRP A 119 8.24 -22.00 13.41
C TRP A 119 7.88 -23.09 12.40
N ARG A 120 7.54 -24.30 12.86
CA ARG A 120 6.99 -25.38 12.01
C ARG A 120 5.74 -24.95 11.24
N ASN A 121 4.91 -24.09 11.84
CA ASN A 121 3.68 -23.57 11.26
C ASN A 121 3.92 -22.24 10.53
N VAL A 122 4.69 -21.32 11.12
CA VAL A 122 4.92 -19.98 10.54
C VAL A 122 5.83 -20.01 9.31
N ALA A 123 6.91 -20.82 9.30
CA ALA A 123 7.90 -20.78 8.22
C ALA A 123 7.35 -21.25 6.85
N PRO A 124 6.57 -22.35 6.73
CA PRO A 124 5.93 -22.72 5.47
C PRO A 124 5.04 -21.62 4.88
N VAL A 125 4.25 -20.96 5.72
CA VAL A 125 3.30 -19.92 5.31
C VAL A 125 4.03 -18.64 4.89
N LEU A 126 5.06 -18.23 5.64
CA LEU A 126 5.95 -17.12 5.28
C LEU A 126 6.64 -17.37 3.92
N LEU A 127 7.23 -18.56 3.74
CA LEU A 127 7.91 -18.94 2.50
C LEU A 127 6.95 -18.99 1.32
N ALA A 128 5.74 -19.53 1.50
CA ALA A 128 4.69 -19.54 0.49
C ALA A 128 4.23 -18.13 0.09
N ALA A 129 4.02 -17.23 1.07
CA ALA A 129 3.63 -15.85 0.81
C ALA A 129 4.74 -15.05 0.09
N CYS A 130 6.00 -15.26 0.48
CA CYS A 130 7.16 -14.67 -0.18
C CYS A 130 7.30 -15.18 -1.63
N ALA A 131 7.24 -16.49 -1.84
CA ALA A 131 7.38 -17.11 -3.15
C ALA A 131 6.22 -16.75 -4.10
N ALA A 132 4.97 -16.79 -3.62
CA ALA A 132 3.80 -16.35 -4.40
C ALA A 132 3.89 -14.87 -4.77
N THR A 133 4.33 -14.00 -3.83
CA THR A 133 4.57 -12.58 -4.11
C THR A 133 5.66 -12.38 -5.15
N TRP A 134 6.80 -13.08 -5.03
CA TRP A 134 7.91 -12.96 -5.96
C TRP A 134 7.56 -13.45 -7.37
N LEU A 135 6.93 -14.63 -7.49
CA LEU A 135 6.52 -15.20 -8.77
C LEU A 135 5.50 -14.30 -9.51
N LEU A 136 4.51 -13.75 -8.80
CA LEU A 136 3.50 -12.88 -9.39
C LEU A 136 4.04 -11.47 -9.68
N ALA A 137 4.70 -10.82 -8.70
CA ALA A 137 5.15 -9.44 -8.85
C ALA A 137 6.40 -9.30 -9.73
N VAL A 138 7.41 -10.15 -9.52
CA VAL A 138 8.71 -10.10 -10.21
C VAL A 138 8.70 -10.96 -11.46
N GLY A 139 8.21 -12.20 -11.38
CA GLY A 139 8.20 -13.14 -12.51
C GLY A 139 7.20 -12.78 -13.61
N ILE A 140 5.93 -12.61 -13.24
CA ILE A 140 4.83 -12.31 -14.18
C ILE A 140 4.71 -10.81 -14.46
N ASP A 141 4.59 -9.97 -13.43
CA ASP A 141 4.38 -8.52 -13.59
C ASP A 141 5.64 -7.70 -13.89
N ARG A 142 6.83 -8.31 -13.81
CA ARG A 142 8.13 -7.67 -14.06
C ARG A 142 8.33 -6.38 -13.25
N ARG A 143 7.84 -6.35 -12.00
CA ARG A 143 8.02 -5.24 -11.05
C ARG A 143 8.99 -5.65 -9.94
N PRO A 144 9.92 -4.77 -9.53
CA PRO A 144 10.76 -5.03 -8.36
C PRO A 144 9.91 -5.03 -7.08
N LEU A 145 10.35 -5.73 -6.04
CA LEU A 145 9.67 -5.77 -4.73
C LEU A 145 9.51 -4.37 -4.10
N SER A 146 10.38 -3.42 -4.45
CA SER A 146 10.25 -2.00 -4.06
C SER A 146 8.96 -1.33 -4.59
N ALA A 147 8.34 -1.86 -5.65
CA ALA A 147 7.02 -1.42 -6.14
C ALA A 147 5.84 -1.95 -5.29
N LEU A 148 6.11 -2.82 -4.30
CA LEU A 148 5.23 -3.16 -3.18
C LEU A 148 5.64 -2.42 -1.90
N GLY A 149 6.60 -1.49 -1.97
CA GLY A 149 7.11 -0.80 -0.77
C GLY A 149 8.16 -1.58 0.03
N LEU A 150 8.69 -2.70 -0.50
CA LEU A 150 9.83 -3.41 0.09
C LEU A 150 11.14 -2.77 -0.36
N ARG A 151 11.61 -1.77 0.39
CA ARG A 151 12.86 -1.04 0.10
C ARG A 151 14.04 -1.68 0.83
N GLY A 152 15.18 -1.83 0.17
CA GLY A 152 16.40 -2.35 0.79
C GLY A 152 17.12 -1.30 1.64
N GLY A 153 18.03 -1.75 2.51
CA GLY A 153 18.94 -0.91 3.28
C GLY A 153 18.28 -0.07 4.38
N SER A 154 18.99 0.96 4.84
CA SER A 154 18.55 1.83 5.95
C SER A 154 17.19 2.52 5.75
N PRO A 155 16.71 2.87 4.53
CA PRO A 155 15.34 3.39 4.37
C PRO A 155 14.28 2.36 4.78
N GLY A 156 14.46 1.08 4.45
CA GLY A 156 13.52 0.01 4.82
C GLY A 156 13.52 -0.24 6.34
N LEU A 157 14.69 -0.22 6.98
CA LEU A 157 14.82 -0.34 8.43
C LEU A 157 14.21 0.86 9.19
N GLY A 158 14.37 2.08 8.67
CA GLY A 158 13.74 3.28 9.22
C GLY A 158 12.22 3.29 9.05
N GLU A 159 11.73 2.81 7.91
CA GLU A 159 10.29 2.58 7.68
C GLU A 159 9.75 1.52 8.65
N LEU A 160 10.43 0.37 8.81
CA LEU A 160 10.07 -0.66 9.78
C LEU A 160 10.02 -0.11 11.22
N GLY A 161 11.10 0.50 11.70
CA GLY A 161 11.21 1.00 13.07
C GLY A 161 10.20 2.11 13.41
N SER A 162 9.94 3.03 12.47
CA SER A 162 8.87 4.04 12.64
C SER A 162 7.47 3.43 12.61
N GLY A 163 7.29 2.31 11.90
CA GLY A 163 6.11 1.45 12.03
C GLY A 163 5.97 0.87 13.43
N VAL A 164 7.02 0.22 13.97
CA VAL A 164 7.00 -0.38 15.32
C VAL A 164 6.61 0.65 16.37
N LEU A 165 7.23 1.84 16.36
CA LEU A 165 6.88 2.92 17.28
C LEU A 165 5.41 3.35 17.17
N ALA A 166 4.82 3.34 15.96
CA ALA A 166 3.40 3.64 15.77
C ALA A 166 2.49 2.52 16.31
N GLY A 167 2.84 1.25 16.10
CA GLY A 167 2.10 0.10 16.64
C GLY A 167 2.11 0.06 18.17
N LEU A 168 3.31 0.18 18.76
CA LEU A 168 3.51 0.29 20.21
C LEU A 168 2.70 1.46 20.80
N ALA A 169 2.67 2.62 20.15
CA ALA A 169 1.94 3.80 20.63
C ALA A 169 0.40 3.63 20.54
N ILE A 170 -0.12 3.06 19.45
CA ILE A 170 -1.58 2.91 19.25
C ILE A 170 -2.16 1.90 20.25
N VAL A 171 -1.56 0.71 20.36
CA VAL A 171 -2.08 -0.34 21.26
C VAL A 171 -1.63 -0.11 22.70
N GLY A 172 -0.41 0.39 22.93
CA GLY A 172 0.03 0.79 24.26
C GLY A 172 -0.88 1.85 24.88
N ALA A 173 -1.41 2.80 24.09
CA ALA A 173 -2.42 3.74 24.59
C ALA A 173 -3.74 3.07 25.01
N ALA A 174 -4.19 2.02 24.30
CA ALA A 174 -5.36 1.23 24.72
C ALA A 174 -5.08 0.42 26.00
N ILE A 175 -3.94 -0.26 26.09
CA ILE A 175 -3.53 -1.03 27.27
C ILE A 175 -3.39 -0.12 28.50
N LEU A 176 -2.75 1.05 28.35
CA LEU A 176 -2.63 2.05 29.43
C LEU A 176 -3.99 2.61 29.85
N ALA A 177 -4.93 2.80 28.93
CA ALA A 177 -6.30 3.22 29.26
C ALA A 177 -7.07 2.16 30.08
N LEU A 178 -6.69 0.88 30.00
CA LEU A 178 -7.20 -0.19 30.86
C LEU A 178 -6.41 -0.33 32.17
N ALA A 179 -5.12 0.04 32.18
CA ALA A 179 -4.29 0.07 33.39
C ALA A 179 -4.76 1.15 34.39
N VAL A 180 -5.10 2.35 33.92
CA VAL A 180 -5.50 3.50 34.77
C VAL A 180 -6.66 3.19 35.73
N PRO A 181 -7.78 2.55 35.31
CA PRO A 181 -8.85 2.13 36.23
C PRO A 181 -8.58 0.82 36.97
N GLY A 182 -7.37 0.22 36.86
CA GLY A 182 -7.03 -1.07 37.48
C GLY A 182 -7.70 -2.29 36.82
N TRP A 183 -8.18 -2.16 35.58
CA TRP A 183 -8.85 -3.22 34.84
C TRP A 183 -7.91 -4.25 34.21
N VAL A 184 -6.66 -3.86 34.02
CA VAL A 184 -5.52 -4.74 33.75
C VAL A 184 -4.42 -4.39 34.74
N SER A 185 -3.88 -5.40 35.41
CA SER A 185 -2.72 -5.29 36.30
C SER A 185 -1.70 -6.38 35.98
N TRP A 186 -0.47 -6.23 36.46
CA TRP A 186 0.65 -7.11 36.10
C TRP A 186 1.39 -7.66 37.31
N SER A 187 1.67 -8.96 37.26
CA SER A 187 2.68 -9.62 38.09
C SER A 187 3.97 -9.86 37.28
N ALA A 188 5.10 -9.86 37.96
CA ALA A 188 6.36 -10.30 37.37
C ALA A 188 6.34 -11.84 37.23
N SER A 189 6.67 -12.34 36.05
CA SER A 189 6.76 -13.77 35.74
C SER A 189 8.20 -14.16 35.36
N ALA A 190 8.46 -15.44 35.14
CA ALA A 190 9.79 -15.91 34.77
C ALA A 190 10.22 -15.32 33.41
N ALA A 191 11.25 -14.48 33.40
CA ALA A 191 11.79 -13.87 32.19
C ALA A 191 12.84 -14.76 31.49
N SER A 192 12.71 -14.91 30.18
CA SER A 192 13.64 -15.66 29.33
C SER A 192 13.95 -14.86 28.07
N VAL A 193 15.18 -14.31 28.00
CA VAL A 193 15.65 -13.55 26.82
C VAL A 193 15.56 -14.38 25.55
N LEU A 194 15.84 -15.69 25.63
CA LEU A 194 15.73 -16.61 24.49
C LEU A 194 14.27 -16.79 24.04
N THR A 195 13.32 -16.86 24.97
CA THR A 195 11.88 -16.92 24.65
C THR A 195 11.43 -15.61 24.02
N GLY A 196 11.75 -14.47 24.64
CA GLY A 196 11.40 -13.15 24.12
C GLY A 196 11.93 -12.88 22.71
N VAL A 197 13.18 -13.29 22.41
CA VAL A 197 13.75 -13.21 21.05
C VAL A 197 13.03 -14.13 20.07
N LYS A 198 12.78 -15.40 20.44
CA LYS A 198 12.05 -16.35 19.58
C LYS A 198 10.65 -15.85 19.24
N VAL A 199 9.88 -15.43 20.25
CA VAL A 199 8.50 -14.95 20.10
C VAL A 199 8.47 -13.63 19.33
N SER A 200 9.40 -12.70 19.57
CA SER A 200 9.51 -11.47 18.78
C SER A 200 9.78 -11.75 17.29
N ALA A 201 10.64 -12.72 16.98
CA ALA A 201 10.92 -13.11 15.61
C ALA A 201 9.72 -13.81 14.94
N LEU A 202 8.98 -14.65 15.67
CA LEU A 202 7.72 -15.28 15.21
C LEU A 202 6.63 -14.23 14.92
N LEU A 203 6.40 -13.28 15.83
CA LEU A 203 5.41 -12.21 15.64
C LEU A 203 5.77 -11.29 14.47
N LEU A 204 7.07 -11.00 14.25
CA LEU A 204 7.51 -10.24 13.09
C LEU A 204 7.30 -11.01 11.78
N ALA A 205 7.56 -12.32 11.78
CA ALA A 205 7.33 -13.20 10.63
C ALA A 205 5.83 -13.33 10.30
N ALA A 206 4.96 -13.48 11.30
CA ALA A 206 3.50 -13.51 11.14
C ALA A 206 2.99 -12.18 10.56
N ALA A 207 3.29 -11.05 11.21
CA ALA A 207 2.89 -9.72 10.77
C ALA A 207 3.36 -9.41 9.33
N PHE A 208 4.59 -9.78 8.96
CA PHE A 208 5.11 -9.62 7.60
C PHE A 208 4.40 -10.52 6.57
N THR A 209 4.07 -11.76 6.97
CA THR A 209 3.33 -12.71 6.12
C THR A 209 1.93 -12.21 5.83
N GLU A 210 1.21 -11.73 6.85
CA GLU A 210 -0.12 -11.16 6.68
C GLU A 210 -0.10 -9.87 5.86
N GLU A 211 0.86 -8.96 6.11
CA GLU A 211 0.98 -7.75 5.31
C GLU A 211 1.36 -8.05 3.85
N LEU A 212 2.15 -9.10 3.56
CA LEU A 212 2.34 -9.60 2.18
C LEU A 212 1.02 -10.08 1.54
N LEU A 213 0.23 -10.86 2.28
CA LEU A 213 -1.03 -11.44 1.81
C LEU A 213 -2.12 -10.38 1.59
N PHE A 214 -2.24 -9.39 2.48
CA PHE A 214 -3.33 -8.41 2.43
C PHE A 214 -2.94 -7.05 1.85
N ARG A 215 -1.69 -6.58 2.03
CA ARG A 215 -1.22 -5.24 1.61
C ARG A 215 -0.15 -5.30 0.52
N GLY A 216 0.50 -6.46 0.33
CA GLY A 216 1.43 -6.75 -0.77
C GLY A 216 0.73 -6.91 -2.12
N TYR A 217 0.77 -8.11 -2.70
CA TYR A 217 0.33 -8.30 -4.09
C TYR A 217 -1.18 -8.10 -4.30
N PRO A 218 -2.10 -8.65 -3.47
CA PRO A 218 -3.54 -8.50 -3.67
C PRO A 218 -4.04 -7.05 -3.61
N PHE A 219 -3.56 -6.26 -2.64
CA PHE A 219 -3.87 -4.83 -2.58
C PHE A 219 -3.42 -4.10 -3.85
N ARG A 220 -2.22 -4.38 -4.36
CA ARG A 220 -1.72 -3.75 -5.59
C ARG A 220 -2.63 -4.04 -6.79
N VAL A 221 -3.09 -5.29 -6.95
CA VAL A 221 -4.00 -5.68 -8.04
C VAL A 221 -5.35 -4.96 -7.91
N LEU A 222 -5.94 -4.94 -6.71
CA LEU A 222 -7.20 -4.26 -6.44
C LEU A 222 -7.09 -2.74 -6.62
N HIS A 223 -6.00 -2.14 -6.16
CA HIS A 223 -5.72 -0.71 -6.25
C HIS A 223 -5.61 -0.24 -7.71
N LEU A 224 -4.89 -0.99 -8.55
CA LEU A 224 -4.73 -0.65 -9.98
C LEU A 224 -6.04 -0.79 -10.77
N ARG A 225 -6.97 -1.67 -10.35
CA ARG A 225 -8.26 -1.88 -11.01
C ARG A 225 -9.35 -0.92 -10.52
N PHE A 226 -9.52 -0.81 -9.21
CA PHE A 226 -10.66 -0.15 -8.55
C PHE A 226 -10.29 1.14 -7.80
N GLY A 227 -9.01 1.42 -7.59
CA GLY A 227 -8.52 2.54 -6.77
C GLY A 227 -8.32 2.17 -5.30
N PRO A 228 -7.81 3.11 -4.48
CA PRO A 228 -7.36 2.83 -3.11
C PRO A 228 -8.48 2.44 -2.15
N VAL A 229 -9.64 3.11 -2.17
CA VAL A 229 -10.70 2.87 -1.18
C VAL A 229 -11.30 1.46 -1.30
N PRO A 230 -11.68 0.96 -2.50
CA PRO A 230 -12.12 -0.44 -2.63
C PRO A 230 -11.02 -1.46 -2.28
N ALA A 231 -9.74 -1.15 -2.58
CA ALA A 231 -8.63 -2.03 -2.21
C ALA A 231 -8.45 -2.13 -0.69
N VAL A 232 -8.51 -1.01 0.04
CA VAL A 232 -8.50 -1.00 1.52
C VAL A 232 -9.68 -1.81 2.04
N VAL A 233 -10.91 -1.50 1.64
CA VAL A 233 -12.11 -2.17 2.17
C VAL A 233 -12.07 -3.68 1.93
N ALA A 234 -11.76 -4.11 0.70
CA ALA A 234 -11.74 -5.53 0.35
C ALA A 234 -10.68 -6.33 1.14
N THR A 235 -9.44 -5.83 1.27
CA THR A 235 -8.41 -6.57 2.01
C THR A 235 -8.56 -6.46 3.52
N SER A 236 -9.26 -5.43 4.02
CA SER A 236 -9.60 -5.30 5.44
C SER A 236 -10.70 -6.27 5.87
N VAL A 237 -11.74 -6.44 5.05
CA VAL A 237 -12.79 -7.45 5.29
C VAL A 237 -12.21 -8.86 5.19
N ALA A 238 -11.34 -9.12 4.20
CA ALA A 238 -10.66 -10.41 4.11
C ALA A 238 -9.75 -10.70 5.33
N PHE A 239 -9.05 -9.68 5.84
CA PHE A 239 -8.23 -9.77 7.05
C PHE A 239 -9.09 -10.11 8.29
N GLY A 240 -10.21 -9.40 8.50
CA GLY A 240 -11.13 -9.68 9.60
C GLY A 240 -11.77 -11.07 9.52
N LEU A 241 -12.15 -11.51 8.32
CA LEU A 241 -12.74 -12.84 8.11
C LEU A 241 -11.74 -13.99 8.32
N MET A 242 -10.45 -13.79 8.00
CA MET A 242 -9.41 -14.81 8.26
C MET A 242 -9.32 -15.18 9.75
N HIS A 243 -9.49 -14.19 10.62
CA HIS A 243 -9.46 -14.35 12.07
C HIS A 243 -10.77 -14.93 12.66
N GLY A 244 -11.78 -15.23 11.83
CA GLY A 244 -13.05 -15.81 12.27
C GLY A 244 -12.98 -17.25 12.78
N ALA A 245 -11.81 -17.88 12.69
CA ALA A 245 -11.52 -19.20 13.28
C ALA A 245 -10.72 -19.12 14.60
N ASN A 246 -10.34 -17.93 15.06
CA ASN A 246 -9.49 -17.78 16.24
C ASN A 246 -10.24 -18.08 17.55
N PRO A 247 -9.57 -18.60 18.59
CA PRO A 247 -10.18 -18.87 19.89
C PRO A 247 -10.84 -17.62 20.49
N GLY A 248 -12.02 -17.79 21.09
CA GLY A 248 -12.72 -16.70 21.78
C GLY A 248 -13.23 -15.55 20.91
N VAL A 249 -13.21 -15.67 19.57
CA VAL A 249 -13.63 -14.60 18.66
C VAL A 249 -15.10 -14.19 18.87
N THR A 250 -15.35 -12.88 18.87
CA THR A 250 -16.69 -12.30 19.03
C THR A 250 -17.08 -11.44 17.81
N PRO A 251 -18.37 -11.09 17.64
CA PRO A 251 -18.77 -10.13 16.59
C PRO A 251 -18.06 -8.77 16.71
N LEU A 252 -17.75 -8.31 17.94
CA LEU A 252 -16.99 -7.08 18.14
C LEU A 252 -15.51 -7.26 17.76
N ALA A 253 -14.91 -8.43 18.07
CA ALA A 253 -13.57 -8.77 17.60
C ALA A 253 -13.47 -8.75 16.07
N LEU A 254 -14.42 -9.37 15.35
CA LEU A 254 -14.45 -9.34 13.87
C LEU A 254 -14.57 -7.92 13.30
N VAL A 255 -15.38 -7.06 13.92
CA VAL A 255 -15.48 -5.64 13.56
C VAL A 255 -14.15 -4.93 13.82
N ASN A 256 -13.52 -5.15 14.96
CA ASN A 256 -12.24 -4.53 15.33
C ASN A 256 -11.08 -5.00 14.46
N LEU A 257 -10.99 -6.29 14.13
CA LEU A 257 -9.99 -6.84 13.20
C LEU A 257 -10.19 -6.27 11.79
N THR A 258 -11.44 -6.09 11.36
CA THR A 258 -11.75 -5.37 10.12
C THR A 258 -11.30 -3.91 10.19
N LEU A 259 -11.52 -3.21 11.32
CA LEU A 259 -11.08 -1.83 11.52
C LEU A 259 -9.55 -1.69 11.61
N ALA A 260 -8.86 -2.63 12.27
CA ALA A 260 -7.40 -2.72 12.30
C ALA A 260 -6.88 -2.96 10.87
N GLY A 261 -7.57 -3.82 10.12
CA GLY A 261 -7.31 -4.02 8.71
C GLY A 261 -7.44 -2.73 7.87
N VAL A 262 -8.43 -1.87 8.19
CA VAL A 262 -8.58 -0.55 7.55
C VAL A 262 -7.47 0.40 7.97
N LEU A 263 -7.05 0.41 9.24
CA LEU A 263 -5.92 1.20 9.74
C LEU A 263 -4.63 0.82 9.00
N LEU A 264 -4.33 -0.48 8.90
CA LEU A 264 -3.18 -1.04 8.19
C LEU A 264 -3.25 -0.73 6.68
N GLY A 265 -4.43 -0.90 6.05
CA GLY A 265 -4.64 -0.58 4.64
C GLY A 265 -4.47 0.92 4.32
N VAL A 266 -4.94 1.81 5.21
CA VAL A 266 -4.72 3.27 5.09
C VAL A 266 -3.25 3.62 5.35
N ALA A 267 -2.62 3.03 6.37
CA ALA A 267 -1.20 3.20 6.67
C ALA A 267 -0.34 2.85 5.45
N TYR A 268 -0.52 1.66 4.87
CA TYR A 268 0.18 1.20 3.67
C TYR A 268 -0.07 2.10 2.45
N TRP A 269 -1.34 2.45 2.16
CA TRP A 269 -1.66 3.32 1.03
C TRP A 269 -1.00 4.71 1.15
N ARG A 270 -0.90 5.25 2.37
CA ARG A 270 -0.32 6.57 2.61
C ARG A 270 1.21 6.56 2.77
N SER A 271 1.82 5.46 3.20
CA SER A 271 3.28 5.32 3.30
C SER A 271 3.93 4.91 1.98
N GLY A 272 3.26 4.06 1.18
CA GLY A 272 3.88 3.37 0.05
C GLY A 272 5.05 2.46 0.49
N SER A 273 4.97 1.90 1.70
CA SER A 273 5.99 1.07 2.34
C SER A 273 5.33 -0.12 3.04
N LEU A 274 5.70 -1.34 2.64
CA LEU A 274 5.26 -2.55 3.33
C LEU A 274 5.99 -2.73 4.66
N TRP A 275 7.23 -2.21 4.77
CA TRP A 275 7.98 -2.22 6.02
C TRP A 275 7.31 -1.38 7.10
N PHE A 276 6.79 -0.20 6.78
CA PHE A 276 6.08 0.63 7.75
C PHE A 276 4.84 -0.07 8.32
N VAL A 277 4.03 -0.70 7.48
CA VAL A 277 2.80 -1.38 7.94
C VAL A 277 3.11 -2.72 8.63
N THR A 278 4.13 -3.45 8.18
CA THR A 278 4.70 -4.62 8.89
C THR A 278 5.16 -4.21 10.29
N GLY A 279 5.87 -3.08 10.40
CA GLY A 279 6.33 -2.57 11.69
C GLY A 279 5.17 -2.20 12.61
N LEU A 280 4.13 -1.55 12.06
CA LEU A 280 2.93 -1.18 12.82
C LEU A 280 2.21 -2.44 13.35
N HIS A 281 1.97 -3.42 12.49
CA HIS A 281 1.37 -4.70 12.88
C HIS A 281 2.25 -5.48 13.87
N PHE A 282 3.56 -5.55 13.64
CA PHE A 282 4.48 -6.18 14.59
C PHE A 282 4.48 -5.46 15.95
N GLY A 283 4.56 -4.13 16.02
CA GLY A 283 4.53 -3.37 17.26
C GLY A 283 3.20 -3.50 18.01
N TRP A 284 2.09 -3.58 17.29
CA TRP A 284 0.76 -3.88 17.81
C TRP A 284 0.73 -5.25 18.51
N ASN A 285 1.17 -6.32 17.82
CA ASN A 285 1.18 -7.68 18.38
C ASN A 285 2.22 -7.82 19.52
N TRP A 286 3.37 -7.16 19.38
CA TRP A 286 4.47 -7.21 20.35
C TRP A 286 4.09 -6.57 21.68
N VAL A 287 3.41 -5.41 21.71
CA VAL A 287 3.04 -4.79 23.00
C VAL A 287 1.98 -5.58 23.75
N MET A 288 1.07 -6.30 23.06
CA MET A 288 0.14 -7.23 23.71
C MET A 288 0.89 -8.42 24.31
N ALA A 289 1.72 -9.10 23.53
CA ALA A 289 2.49 -10.27 23.99
C ALA A 289 3.57 -9.93 25.04
N ALA A 290 4.12 -8.71 25.03
CA ALA A 290 5.01 -8.21 26.07
C ALA A 290 4.26 -7.77 27.33
N SER A 291 2.99 -7.38 27.20
CA SER A 291 2.09 -7.14 28.33
C SER A 291 1.42 -8.43 28.85
N GLY A 292 1.75 -9.62 28.33
CA GLY A 292 1.10 -10.88 28.71
C GLY A 292 -0.40 -10.95 28.36
N LEU A 293 -0.84 -10.20 27.33
CA LEU A 293 -2.22 -10.18 26.85
C LEU A 293 -2.35 -10.99 25.54
N PRO A 294 -3.49 -11.64 25.27
CA PRO A 294 -3.70 -12.40 24.04
C PRO A 294 -3.51 -11.57 22.77
N VAL A 295 -2.95 -12.19 21.73
CA VAL A 295 -2.85 -11.64 20.38
C VAL A 295 -3.92 -12.33 19.53
N SER A 296 -5.00 -11.62 19.21
CA SER A 296 -6.15 -12.14 18.47
C SER A 296 -6.68 -13.48 18.99
N GLY A 297 -6.86 -13.58 20.32
CA GLY A 297 -7.30 -14.81 20.99
C GLY A 297 -6.27 -15.94 21.07
N LEU A 298 -5.03 -15.73 20.63
CA LEU A 298 -3.92 -16.66 20.85
C LEU A 298 -3.13 -16.22 22.10
N GLU A 299 -2.78 -17.18 22.95
CA GLU A 299 -1.90 -16.93 24.11
C GLU A 299 -0.46 -16.84 23.63
N VAL A 300 0.13 -15.64 23.75
CA VAL A 300 1.50 -15.35 23.32
C VAL A 300 2.17 -14.51 24.38
N SER A 301 3.28 -14.99 24.95
CA SER A 301 4.05 -14.22 25.94
C SER A 301 5.50 -14.08 25.52
N ILE A 302 6.00 -12.85 25.57
CA ILE A 302 7.43 -12.52 25.39
C ILE A 302 8.23 -12.79 26.69
N SER A 303 7.55 -13.24 27.75
CA SER A 303 8.04 -13.55 29.11
C SER A 303 8.38 -12.34 29.98
N GLY A 304 8.37 -12.54 31.30
CA GLY A 304 8.69 -11.52 32.31
C GLY A 304 7.50 -10.77 32.91
N LEU A 305 6.37 -10.69 32.20
CA LEU A 305 5.09 -10.18 32.72
C LEU A 305 3.97 -11.21 32.53
N GLU A 306 2.97 -11.11 33.39
CA GLU A 306 1.71 -11.85 33.35
C GLU A 306 0.58 -10.86 33.69
N ALA A 307 -0.52 -10.86 32.92
CA ALA A 307 -1.61 -9.91 33.07
C ALA A 307 -2.83 -10.51 33.77
N ALA A 308 -3.25 -9.89 34.88
CA ALA A 308 -4.55 -10.14 35.48
C ALA A 308 -5.57 -9.14 34.90
N VAL A 309 -6.60 -9.67 34.22
CA VAL A 309 -7.66 -8.88 33.57
C VAL A 309 -8.93 -8.97 34.40
N THR A 310 -9.31 -7.87 35.05
CA THR A 310 -10.44 -7.78 35.99
C THR A 310 -11.58 -6.88 35.50
N GLY A 311 -11.30 -6.03 34.51
CA GLY A 311 -12.28 -5.06 33.99
C GLY A 311 -13.37 -5.65 33.09
N PRO A 312 -14.45 -4.89 32.84
CA PRO A 312 -15.60 -5.37 32.07
C PRO A 312 -15.21 -5.83 30.66
N MET A 313 -15.72 -6.99 30.24
CA MET A 313 -15.40 -7.62 28.94
C MET A 313 -15.59 -6.69 27.73
N LEU A 314 -16.52 -5.74 27.79
CA LEU A 314 -16.75 -4.75 26.72
C LEU A 314 -15.55 -3.80 26.50
N TRP A 315 -14.71 -3.60 27.53
CA TRP A 315 -13.52 -2.74 27.51
C TRP A 315 -12.21 -3.52 27.46
N THR A 316 -12.17 -4.73 28.03
CA THR A 316 -10.98 -5.60 28.08
C THR A 316 -10.94 -6.67 26.98
N GLY A 317 -12.09 -7.04 26.41
CA GLY A 317 -12.24 -8.04 25.34
C GLY A 317 -12.32 -9.49 25.81
N GLY A 318 -12.16 -9.73 27.13
CA GLY A 318 -12.16 -11.07 27.71
C GLY A 318 -11.04 -11.94 27.13
N ALA A 319 -11.34 -13.22 26.87
CA ALA A 319 -10.38 -14.20 26.36
C ALA A 319 -9.76 -13.84 25.00
N PHE A 320 -10.38 -12.97 24.20
CA PHE A 320 -9.80 -12.52 22.92
C PHE A 320 -8.65 -11.50 23.11
N GLY A 321 -8.49 -10.94 24.32
CA GLY A 321 -7.64 -9.79 24.57
C GLY A 321 -8.24 -8.46 24.07
N PRO A 322 -7.51 -7.34 24.19
CA PRO A 322 -8.03 -5.99 23.93
C PRO A 322 -8.68 -5.79 22.56
N GLU A 323 -8.28 -6.57 21.55
CA GLU A 323 -8.84 -6.54 20.20
C GLU A 323 -10.33 -6.92 20.15
N GLY A 324 -10.84 -7.64 21.16
CA GLY A 324 -12.26 -7.93 21.30
C GLY A 324 -13.10 -6.76 21.83
N ALA A 325 -12.51 -5.58 22.08
CA ALA A 325 -13.08 -4.56 22.97
C ALA A 325 -13.23 -3.15 22.37
N LEU A 326 -14.07 -2.33 23.02
CA LEU A 326 -14.27 -0.92 22.64
C LEU A 326 -13.00 -0.07 22.76
N SER A 327 -12.06 -0.43 23.65
CA SER A 327 -10.77 0.27 23.79
C SER A 327 -9.98 0.25 22.47
N ILE A 328 -9.86 -0.91 21.83
CA ILE A 328 -9.29 -1.03 20.48
C ILE A 328 -10.16 -0.37 19.41
N THR A 329 -11.49 -0.48 19.49
CA THR A 329 -12.40 0.23 18.55
C THR A 329 -12.10 1.73 18.50
N PHE A 330 -11.94 2.38 19.67
CA PHE A 330 -11.68 3.81 19.77
C PHE A 330 -10.28 4.21 19.26
N VAL A 331 -9.20 3.57 19.73
CA VAL A 331 -7.84 3.94 19.26
C VAL A 331 -7.64 3.65 17.77
N THR A 332 -8.27 2.60 17.24
CA THR A 332 -8.20 2.25 15.82
C THR A 332 -8.97 3.24 14.94
N ALA A 333 -10.17 3.65 15.36
CA ALA A 333 -10.92 4.69 14.66
C ALA A 333 -10.18 6.03 14.67
N VAL A 334 -9.65 6.46 15.83
CA VAL A 334 -8.88 7.70 15.97
C VAL A 334 -7.58 7.65 15.16
N GLY A 335 -6.82 6.55 15.26
CA GLY A 335 -5.57 6.33 14.50
C GLY A 335 -5.80 6.34 12.99
N THR A 336 -6.86 5.67 12.51
CA THR A 336 -7.25 5.69 11.09
C THR A 336 -7.58 7.10 10.61
N VAL A 337 -8.39 7.85 11.36
CA VAL A 337 -8.75 9.24 11.03
C VAL A 337 -7.53 10.17 11.07
N TRP A 338 -6.62 9.97 12.03
CA TRP A 338 -5.38 10.73 12.15
C TRP A 338 -4.45 10.46 10.96
N LEU A 339 -4.16 9.20 10.62
CA LEU A 339 -3.37 8.81 9.44
C LEU A 339 -3.99 9.38 8.15
N TRP A 340 -5.32 9.28 8.02
CA TRP A 340 -6.05 9.82 6.87
C TRP A 340 -5.89 11.34 6.71
N ARG A 341 -5.88 12.10 7.82
CA ARG A 341 -5.73 13.56 7.82
C ARG A 341 -4.27 13.99 7.65
N VAL A 342 -3.34 13.46 8.45
CA VAL A 342 -1.93 13.89 8.48
C VAL A 342 -1.22 13.59 7.16
N ALA A 343 -1.47 12.45 6.51
CA ALA A 343 -0.91 12.20 5.19
C ALA A 343 -1.62 13.01 4.06
N GLY A 344 -2.75 13.67 4.36
CA GLY A 344 -3.47 14.54 3.41
C GLY A 344 -2.72 15.83 3.08
N SER A 345 -1.97 16.40 4.03
CA SER A 345 -1.10 17.57 3.79
C SER A 345 0.15 17.23 2.97
N ARG A 346 0.56 15.95 2.93
CA ARG A 346 1.72 15.45 2.17
C ARG A 346 1.40 15.05 0.72
N SER A 347 0.19 15.34 0.22
CA SER A 347 -0.35 14.81 -1.05
C SER A 347 0.39 15.20 -2.35
N ARG A 348 1.45 16.01 -2.32
CA ARG A 348 2.39 16.16 -3.45
C ARG A 348 3.29 14.92 -3.66
N ALA A 349 3.31 13.96 -2.74
CA ALA A 349 4.08 12.72 -2.88
C ALA A 349 3.39 11.61 -3.71
N GLY A 350 2.13 11.80 -4.14
CA GLY A 350 1.31 10.76 -4.79
C GLY A 350 1.82 10.22 -6.15
N SER A 351 2.84 10.85 -6.74
CA SER A 351 3.47 10.37 -7.99
C SER A 351 4.37 9.14 -7.81
N ARG A 352 4.84 8.86 -6.59
CA ARG A 352 5.95 7.90 -6.36
C ARG A 352 5.61 6.44 -6.67
N LEU A 353 4.32 6.06 -6.72
CA LEU A 353 3.89 4.73 -7.18
C LEU A 353 3.90 4.56 -8.71
N SER A 354 4.11 5.65 -9.47
CA SER A 354 4.20 5.62 -10.95
C SER A 354 5.56 6.09 -11.51
N THR A 355 6.50 6.58 -10.70
CA THR A 355 7.77 7.16 -11.17
C THR A 355 9.02 6.61 -10.47
N THR A 356 9.15 5.28 -10.43
CA THR A 356 10.43 4.59 -10.16
C THR A 356 10.81 3.66 -11.32
N ALA A 357 10.88 4.23 -12.52
CA ALA A 357 11.64 3.67 -13.63
C ALA A 357 12.92 4.49 -13.77
N GLY A 358 13.97 4.11 -13.04
CA GLY A 358 15.29 4.71 -13.20
C GLY A 358 15.88 4.25 -14.53
N SER A 359 16.14 5.19 -15.44
CA SER A 359 16.92 4.92 -16.64
C SER A 359 18.36 4.61 -16.26
N PRO A 360 18.94 3.46 -16.68
CA PRO A 360 20.39 3.35 -16.77
C PRO A 360 20.90 4.48 -17.68
N GLY A 361 21.88 5.24 -17.22
CA GLY A 361 22.51 6.27 -18.04
C GLY A 361 23.24 5.61 -19.20
N ALA A 362 22.90 5.99 -20.43
CA ALA A 362 23.67 5.63 -21.61
C ALA A 362 24.80 6.65 -21.80
N ASP A 363 25.94 6.38 -21.17
CA ASP A 363 27.20 7.09 -21.42
C ASP A 363 28.38 6.14 -21.18
N GLY A 364 29.49 6.33 -21.91
CA GLY A 364 30.64 5.41 -21.88
C GLY A 364 30.71 4.41 -23.04
N SER A 365 30.86 4.92 -24.26
CA SER A 365 31.54 4.22 -25.36
C SER A 365 32.85 4.94 -25.69
N LEU A 366 33.75 4.25 -26.42
CA LEU A 366 35.19 4.55 -26.54
C LEU A 366 35.99 4.11 -25.28
N ASP A 367 37.16 3.46 -25.39
CA ASP A 367 37.84 3.01 -26.61
C ASP A 367 38.61 1.70 -26.42
N ALA A 368 38.85 0.97 -27.52
CA ALA A 368 39.50 -0.35 -27.49
C ALA A 368 40.23 -0.68 -28.82
N ARG A 369 41.23 0.13 -29.18
CA ARG A 369 42.28 -0.20 -30.17
C ARG A 369 43.61 0.44 -29.73
N GLY A 370 44.68 -0.34 -29.70
CA GLY A 370 46.00 0.01 -29.17
C GLY A 370 46.70 -1.24 -28.70
#